data_AF-F8GHT9-F1
#
_entry.id   AF-F8GHT9-F1
#
_cell.length_a   1.000
_cell.length_b   1.000
_cell.length_c   1.000
_cell.angle_alpha   90.00
_cell.angle_beta   90.00
_cell.angle_gamma   90.00
#
_symmetry.space_group_name_H-M   'P 1'
#
loop_
_entity.id
_entity.type
_entity.pdbx_description
1 polymer ?
#
loop_
_entity_poly.entity_id
_entity_poly.type
_entity_poly.pdbx_seq_one_letter_code
_entity_poly.pdbx_strand_id
1 'polypeptide(L)'
;MTVLAIDADFSKSFVAPETSGKNSLTIGGIDANGNTYKVNLNLRSDLTLTIADAQVEKNINEQLEQELRNTTWKGTYEASDSILQTTLQLVVVQYGYVGGEITHKGTGDSYLTARVTGDIVTQFKINDEFIDEDRIDPEILANISSDTENRQLIRIKRMRALEFNSAGSSANSGWNANREYRLLFDGNVLSGVVGIPNEIYGTNDTKTGSGSITLVKQ
;
A
#
# COMPACT_ATOMS: atom_id res chain seq x y z
N MET A 1 -21.17 -0.17 -38.07
CA MET A 1 -20.22 -0.79 -37.12
C MET A 1 -20.64 -0.32 -35.75
N THR A 2 -21.34 -1.16 -34.99
CA THR A 2 -21.81 -0.82 -33.65
C THR A 2 -20.58 -0.76 -32.75
N VAL A 3 -20.21 0.44 -32.31
CA VAL A 3 -19.20 0.60 -31.26
C VAL A 3 -19.86 0.07 -29.99
N LEU A 4 -19.44 -1.11 -29.53
CA LEU A 4 -19.82 -1.57 -28.21
C LEU A 4 -19.15 -0.61 -27.23
N ALA A 5 -19.96 0.14 -26.48
CA ALA A 5 -19.46 0.89 -25.34
C ALA A 5 -18.83 -0.12 -24.37
N ILE A 6 -17.55 0.07 -24.06
CA ILE A 6 -16.87 -0.71 -23.04
C ILE A 6 -17.08 0.05 -21.73
N ASP A 7 -17.59 -0.63 -20.71
CA ASP A 7 -17.61 -0.08 -19.36
C ASP A 7 -16.16 0.04 -18.87
N ALA A 8 -15.78 1.26 -18.54
CA ALA A 8 -14.48 1.62 -18.01
C ALA A 8 -14.64 2.13 -16.59
N ASP A 9 -13.91 1.54 -15.65
CA ASP A 9 -13.83 1.96 -14.26
C ASP A 9 -12.62 2.89 -14.07
N PHE A 10 -12.91 4.08 -13.54
CA PHE A 10 -11.92 5.11 -13.22
C PHE A 10 -11.67 5.23 -11.70
N SER A 11 -12.24 4.35 -10.87
CA SER A 11 -12.18 4.40 -9.40
C SER A 11 -10.75 4.36 -8.83
N LYS A 12 -9.80 3.82 -9.61
CA LYS A 12 -8.37 3.76 -9.30
C LYS A 12 -7.50 4.58 -10.26
N SER A 13 -8.11 5.36 -11.14
CA SER A 13 -7.37 6.12 -12.14
C SER A 13 -6.53 7.22 -11.50
N PHE A 14 -5.41 7.54 -12.14
CA PHE A 14 -4.50 8.61 -11.71
C PHE A 14 -3.96 9.37 -12.91
N VAL A 15 -3.59 10.64 -12.67
CA VAL A 15 -2.88 11.44 -13.67
C VAL A 15 -1.39 11.09 -13.59
N ALA A 16 -0.78 10.82 -14.74
CA ALA A 16 0.66 10.69 -14.90
C ALA A 16 1.23 12.05 -15.34
N PRO A 17 1.64 12.94 -14.40
CA PRO A 17 2.05 14.30 -14.71
C PRO A 17 3.30 14.37 -15.60
N GLU A 18 4.22 13.43 -15.45
CA GLU A 18 5.49 13.37 -16.18
C GLU A 18 5.33 13.13 -17.69
N THR A 19 4.22 12.52 -18.11
CA THR A 19 3.86 12.37 -19.52
C THR A 19 2.68 13.27 -19.95
N SER A 20 2.19 14.11 -19.03
CA SER A 20 1.16 15.11 -19.30
C SER A 20 1.78 16.46 -19.66
N GLY A 21 1.02 17.33 -20.30
CA GLY A 21 1.49 18.63 -20.78
C GLY A 21 0.35 19.61 -21.04
N LYS A 22 0.66 20.75 -21.65
CA LYS A 22 -0.32 21.85 -21.86
C LYS A 22 -1.57 21.40 -22.63
N ASN A 23 -1.41 20.52 -23.62
CA ASN A 23 -2.50 20.02 -24.48
C ASN A 23 -2.58 18.49 -24.49
N SER A 24 -1.96 17.83 -23.51
CA SER A 24 -1.94 16.37 -23.39
C SER A 24 -2.16 15.96 -21.94
N LEU A 25 -2.96 14.94 -21.71
CA LEU A 25 -3.23 14.38 -20.39
C LEU A 25 -3.06 12.87 -20.47
N THR A 26 -2.20 12.32 -19.62
CA THR A 26 -2.07 10.87 -19.49
C THR A 26 -2.78 10.41 -18.23
N ILE A 27 -3.69 9.44 -18.38
CA ILE A 27 -4.41 8.80 -17.28
C ILE A 27 -4.01 7.32 -17.23
N GLY A 28 -3.47 6.89 -16.10
CA GLY A 28 -3.21 5.48 -15.81
C GLY A 28 -4.32 4.87 -14.95
N GLY A 29 -4.35 3.54 -14.86
CA GLY A 29 -5.23 2.84 -13.92
C GLY A 29 -6.70 2.81 -14.28
N ILE A 30 -7.01 2.80 -15.57
CA ILE A 30 -8.37 2.64 -16.05
C ILE A 30 -8.62 1.14 -16.23
N ASP A 31 -9.52 0.56 -15.45
CA ASP A 31 -9.88 -0.84 -15.59
C ASP A 31 -11.03 -0.99 -16.60
N ALA A 32 -10.78 -1.76 -17.66
CA ALA A 32 -11.78 -2.04 -18.69
C ALA A 32 -11.61 -3.46 -19.22
N ASN A 33 -12.70 -4.22 -19.36
CA ASN A 33 -12.66 -5.57 -19.92
C ASN A 33 -11.58 -6.49 -19.28
N GLY A 34 -11.41 -6.41 -17.95
CA GLY A 34 -10.43 -7.20 -17.20
C GLY A 34 -8.96 -6.82 -17.40
N ASN A 35 -8.67 -5.68 -18.05
CA ASN A 35 -7.33 -5.15 -18.23
C ASN A 35 -7.24 -3.75 -17.63
N THR A 36 -6.06 -3.42 -17.11
CA THR A 36 -5.72 -2.04 -16.74
C THR A 36 -5.13 -1.33 -17.95
N TYR A 37 -5.55 -0.09 -18.19
CA TYR A 37 -5.11 0.74 -19.31
C TYR A 37 -4.41 2.01 -18.85
N LYS A 38 -3.46 2.44 -19.68
CA LYS A 38 -2.91 3.79 -19.74
C LYS A 38 -3.44 4.48 -21.00
N VAL A 39 -4.09 5.62 -20.81
CA VAL A 39 -4.78 6.37 -21.88
C VAL A 39 -4.15 7.75 -22.02
N ASN A 40 -3.76 8.09 -23.24
CA ASN A 40 -3.29 9.41 -23.61
C ASN A 40 -4.44 10.19 -24.25
N LEU A 41 -4.76 11.33 -23.67
CA LEU A 41 -5.78 12.27 -24.15
C LEU A 41 -5.09 13.51 -24.71
N ASN A 42 -5.57 14.00 -25.85
CA ASN A 42 -5.16 15.30 -26.40
C ASN A 42 -6.30 16.30 -26.28
N LEU A 43 -5.95 17.52 -25.87
CA LEU A 43 -6.85 18.67 -25.89
C LEU A 43 -6.82 19.31 -27.28
N ARG A 44 -7.99 19.37 -27.93
CA ARG A 44 -8.17 20.01 -29.23
C ARG A 44 -8.41 21.51 -29.09
N SER A 45 -8.32 22.24 -30.20
CA SER A 45 -8.55 23.69 -30.25
C SER A 45 -9.97 24.11 -29.88
N ASP A 46 -10.94 23.21 -30.02
CA ASP A 46 -12.33 23.38 -29.59
C ASP A 46 -12.55 23.03 -28.10
N LEU A 47 -11.47 22.82 -27.35
CA LEU A 47 -11.44 22.45 -25.93
C LEU A 47 -12.03 21.07 -25.63
N THR A 48 -12.19 20.20 -26.63
CA THR A 48 -12.58 18.80 -26.42
C THR A 48 -11.36 17.92 -26.15
N LEU A 49 -11.53 16.90 -25.31
CA LEU A 49 -10.54 15.85 -25.10
C LEU A 49 -10.82 14.70 -26.06
N THR A 50 -9.77 14.22 -26.73
CA THR A 50 -9.83 13.03 -27.60
C THR A 50 -8.79 12.02 -27.19
N ILE A 51 -9.16 10.74 -27.19
CA ILE A 51 -8.21 9.63 -26.99
C ILE A 51 -7.25 9.64 -28.17
N ALA A 52 -5.98 9.90 -27.88
CA ALA A 52 -4.89 9.80 -28.83
C ALA A 52 -4.36 8.37 -28.90
N ASP A 53 -4.28 7.71 -27.75
CA ASP A 53 -3.78 6.35 -27.60
C ASP A 53 -4.31 5.71 -26.32
N ALA A 54 -4.43 4.38 -26.31
CA ALA A 54 -4.83 3.58 -25.16
C ALA A 54 -4.10 2.24 -25.19
N GLN A 55 -3.29 1.98 -24.17
CA GLN A 55 -2.43 0.80 -24.10
C GLN A 55 -2.76 -0.02 -22.85
N VAL A 56 -2.79 -1.35 -23.00
CA VAL A 56 -2.87 -2.26 -21.86
C VAL A 56 -1.57 -2.16 -21.08
N GLU A 57 -1.69 -1.90 -19.79
CA GLU A 57 -0.58 -1.80 -18.88
C GLU A 57 -0.15 -3.20 -18.42
N LYS A 58 1.10 -3.55 -18.75
CA LYS A 58 1.69 -4.87 -18.49
C LYS A 58 2.78 -4.82 -17.44
N ASN A 59 3.12 -3.64 -16.96
CA ASN A 59 4.09 -3.49 -15.90
C ASN A 59 3.57 -4.17 -14.62
N ILE A 60 4.31 -5.15 -14.10
CA ILE A 60 3.92 -5.93 -12.92
C ILE A 60 3.79 -5.06 -11.67
N ASN A 61 4.63 -4.03 -11.52
CA ASN A 61 4.56 -3.10 -10.39
C ASN A 61 3.30 -2.27 -10.49
N GLU A 62 2.95 -1.77 -11.68
CA GLU A 62 1.69 -1.03 -11.86
C GLU A 62 0.48 -1.93 -11.59
N GLN A 63 0.49 -3.20 -12.03
CA GLN A 63 -0.59 -4.14 -11.72
C GLN A 63 -0.73 -4.36 -10.20
N LEU A 64 0.39 -4.54 -9.49
CA LEU A 64 0.40 -4.61 -8.02
C LEU A 64 -0.16 -3.32 -7.39
N GLU A 65 0.27 -2.16 -7.88
CA GLU A 65 -0.21 -0.87 -7.38
C GLU A 65 -1.72 -0.70 -7.60
N GLN A 66 -2.27 -1.16 -8.73
CA GLN A 66 -3.73 -1.22 -8.95
C GLN A 66 -4.44 -2.13 -7.95
N GLU A 67 -3.84 -3.27 -7.60
CA GLU A 67 -4.43 -4.20 -6.65
C GLU A 67 -4.52 -3.61 -5.24
N LEU A 68 -3.65 -2.65 -4.93
CA LEU A 68 -3.56 -1.97 -3.63
C LEU A 68 -4.25 -0.60 -3.60
N ARG A 69 -4.37 0.11 -4.72
CA ARG A 69 -4.88 1.48 -4.74
C ARG A 69 -6.36 1.54 -4.37
N ASN A 70 -6.68 2.50 -3.50
CA ASN A 70 -8.04 2.77 -3.01
C ASN A 70 -8.72 1.52 -2.41
N THR A 71 -7.96 0.72 -1.65
CA THR A 71 -8.45 -0.51 -1.02
C THR A 71 -8.62 -0.35 0.49
N THR A 72 -9.52 -1.15 1.05
CA THR A 72 -9.74 -1.25 2.50
C THR A 72 -9.43 -2.66 2.96
N TRP A 73 -8.71 -2.77 4.08
CA TRP A 73 -8.25 -4.01 4.68
C TRP A 73 -8.69 -4.05 6.13
N LYS A 74 -9.24 -5.18 6.59
CA LYS A 74 -9.72 -5.32 7.97
C LYS A 74 -9.23 -6.60 8.61
N GLY A 75 -8.92 -6.54 9.90
CA GLY A 75 -8.54 -7.72 10.67
C GLY A 75 -8.05 -7.35 12.05
N THR A 76 -7.04 -8.05 12.54
CA THR A 76 -6.54 -7.92 13.92
C THR A 76 -5.10 -7.44 13.94
N TYR A 77 -4.81 -6.60 14.93
CA TYR A 77 -3.46 -6.30 15.39
C TYR A 77 -3.33 -6.81 16.82
N GLU A 78 -2.51 -7.84 17.01
CA GLU A 78 -2.23 -8.47 18.30
C GLU A 78 -0.96 -7.85 18.88
N ALA A 79 -1.13 -6.86 19.76
CA ALA A 79 -0.06 -6.31 20.57
C ALA A 79 0.14 -7.17 21.84
N SER A 80 1.29 -7.03 22.49
CA SER A 80 1.69 -7.83 23.67
C SER A 80 0.66 -7.93 24.80
N ASP A 81 -0.24 -6.96 24.94
CA ASP A 81 -1.23 -6.85 26.00
C ASP A 81 -2.68 -6.70 25.51
N SER A 82 -2.90 -6.67 24.19
CA SER A 82 -4.20 -6.31 23.63
C SER A 82 -4.40 -6.80 22.19
N ILE A 83 -5.65 -7.13 21.86
CA ILE A 83 -6.07 -7.43 20.49
C ILE A 83 -6.91 -6.26 20.00
N LEU A 84 -6.48 -5.65 18.91
CA LEU A 84 -7.09 -4.45 18.33
C LEU A 84 -7.73 -4.79 16.99
N GLN A 85 -9.02 -4.46 16.85
CA GLN A 85 -9.69 -4.48 15.55
C GLN A 85 -9.08 -3.39 14.69
N THR A 86 -8.54 -3.75 13.53
CA THR A 86 -7.74 -2.86 12.71
C THR A 86 -8.35 -2.72 11.32
N THR A 87 -8.47 -1.48 10.87
CA THR A 87 -8.83 -1.14 9.48
C THR A 87 -7.68 -0.33 8.89
N LEU A 88 -7.18 -0.74 7.73
CA LEU A 88 -6.20 -0.01 6.93
C LEU A 88 -6.84 0.35 5.59
N GLN A 89 -6.90 1.63 5.27
CA GLN A 89 -7.28 2.12 3.96
C GLN A 89 -6.03 2.60 3.22
N LEU A 90 -5.69 1.95 2.12
CA LEU A 90 -4.65 2.42 1.21
C LEU A 90 -5.31 3.36 0.20
N VAL A 91 -4.99 4.64 0.28
CA VAL A 91 -5.63 5.69 -0.52
C VAL A 91 -4.79 6.02 -1.75
N VAL A 92 -3.49 6.23 -1.54
CA VAL A 92 -2.53 6.57 -2.60
C VAL A 92 -1.54 5.43 -2.72
N VAL A 93 -1.47 4.83 -3.89
CA VAL A 93 -0.45 3.82 -4.24
C VAL A 93 0.02 4.14 -5.65
N GLN A 94 1.26 4.63 -5.77
CA GLN A 94 1.80 5.09 -7.05
C GLN A 94 3.34 5.12 -7.01
N TYR A 95 3.99 4.53 -8.01
CA TYR A 95 5.45 4.54 -8.18
C TYR A 95 6.21 4.07 -6.93
N GLY A 96 5.75 2.97 -6.34
CA GLY A 96 6.28 2.38 -5.12
C GLY A 96 5.90 3.14 -3.84
N TYR A 97 5.31 4.33 -3.90
CA TYR A 97 4.84 5.06 -2.72
C TYR A 97 3.49 4.54 -2.25
N VAL A 98 3.31 4.43 -0.93
CA VAL A 98 2.06 4.04 -0.27
C VAL A 98 1.64 5.11 0.72
N GLY A 99 0.37 5.50 0.70
CA GLY A 99 -0.23 6.45 1.62
C GLY A 99 -1.67 6.07 1.95
N GLY A 100 -2.07 6.29 3.20
CA GLY A 100 -3.39 5.88 3.65
C GLY A 100 -3.74 6.29 5.07
N GLU A 101 -4.74 5.62 5.61
CA GLU A 101 -5.21 5.80 6.98
C GLU A 101 -5.35 4.44 7.67
N ILE A 102 -4.96 4.38 8.93
CA ILE A 102 -5.11 3.19 9.76
C ILE A 102 -5.89 3.53 11.01
N THR A 103 -6.87 2.69 11.34
CA THR A 103 -7.66 2.76 12.55
C THR A 103 -7.46 1.49 13.37
N HIS A 104 -7.09 1.64 14.63
CA HIS A 104 -7.10 0.58 15.62
C HIS A 104 -8.21 0.85 16.63
N LYS A 105 -9.03 -0.17 16.93
CA LYS A 105 -10.10 -0.12 17.93
C LYS A 105 -9.86 -1.19 18.98
N GLY A 106 -9.72 -0.76 20.23
CA GLY A 106 -9.60 -1.65 21.38
C GLY A 106 -10.96 -2.07 21.93
N THR A 107 -10.96 -2.54 23.18
CA THR A 107 -12.20 -2.83 23.91
C THR A 107 -12.95 -1.54 24.23
N GLY A 108 -14.29 -1.59 24.19
CA GLY A 108 -15.15 -0.42 24.41
C GLY A 108 -15.06 0.61 23.28
N ASP A 109 -14.98 1.89 23.65
CA ASP A 109 -14.94 3.02 22.72
C ASP A 109 -13.52 3.56 22.49
N SER A 110 -12.49 2.80 22.88
CA SER A 110 -11.10 3.18 22.66
C SER A 110 -10.68 2.97 21.20
N TYR A 111 -10.11 4.00 20.57
CA TYR A 111 -9.59 3.90 19.21
C TYR A 111 -8.49 4.92 18.93
N LEU A 112 -7.75 4.66 17.85
CA LEU A 112 -6.80 5.57 17.23
C LEU A 112 -6.98 5.48 15.72
N THR A 113 -7.19 6.62 15.06
CA THR A 113 -7.10 6.78 13.61
C THR A 113 -5.89 7.65 13.29
N ALA A 114 -5.06 7.24 12.34
CA ALA A 114 -3.84 7.95 11.97
C ALA A 114 -3.54 7.84 10.47
N ARG A 115 -2.86 8.86 9.94
CA ARG A 115 -2.26 8.78 8.60
C ARG A 115 -1.01 7.91 8.62
N VAL A 116 -0.86 7.15 7.55
CA VAL A 116 0.29 6.28 7.30
C VAL A 116 0.89 6.59 5.94
N THR A 117 2.20 6.45 5.83
CA THR A 117 2.93 6.58 4.57
C THR A 117 4.16 5.67 4.55
N GLY A 118 4.60 5.26 3.38
CA GLY A 118 5.85 4.56 3.17
C GLY A 118 5.93 4.04 1.75
N ASP A 119 6.38 2.81 1.58
CA ASP A 119 6.77 2.25 0.30
C ASP A 119 6.38 0.76 0.13
N ILE A 120 6.41 0.32 -1.12
CA ILE A 120 6.41 -1.09 -1.52
C ILE A 120 7.85 -1.49 -1.79
N VAL A 121 8.32 -2.53 -1.10
CA VAL A 121 9.68 -3.05 -1.20
C VAL A 121 9.61 -4.49 -1.69
N THR A 122 10.35 -4.81 -2.75
CA THR A 122 10.55 -6.20 -3.14
C THR A 122 11.50 -6.85 -2.14
N GLN A 123 11.16 -8.04 -1.65
CA GLN A 123 12.08 -8.87 -0.88
C GLN A 123 12.54 -10.05 -1.72
N PHE A 124 13.85 -10.32 -1.76
CA PHE A 124 14.43 -11.46 -2.44
C PHE A 124 14.85 -12.53 -1.44
N LYS A 125 14.62 -13.80 -1.79
CA LYS A 125 15.08 -14.93 -0.98
C LYS A 125 16.55 -15.22 -1.28
N ILE A 126 17.41 -14.95 -0.30
CA ILE A 126 18.87 -15.15 -0.35
C ILE A 126 19.26 -15.98 0.88
N ASN A 127 19.90 -17.13 0.67
CA ASN A 127 20.29 -18.05 1.75
C ASN A 127 19.11 -18.42 2.68
N ASP A 128 17.95 -18.73 2.10
CA ASP A 128 16.69 -19.05 2.79
C ASP A 128 16.06 -17.92 3.63
N GLU A 129 16.60 -16.71 3.58
CA GLU A 129 16.04 -15.52 4.21
C GLU A 129 15.53 -14.51 3.17
N PHE A 130 14.38 -13.89 3.45
CA PHE A 130 13.88 -12.79 2.62
C PHE A 130 14.51 -11.48 3.07
N ILE A 131 15.24 -10.84 2.16
CA ILE A 131 15.97 -9.59 2.39
C ILE A 131 15.33 -8.48 1.55
N ASP A 132 15.09 -7.33 2.18
CA ASP A 132 14.61 -6.13 1.51
C ASP A 132 15.58 -5.71 0.40
N GLU A 133 15.07 -5.38 -0.79
CA GLU A 133 15.86 -4.90 -1.93
C GLU A 133 16.76 -3.71 -1.55
N ASP A 134 16.29 -2.79 -0.70
CA ASP A 134 17.02 -1.61 -0.23
C ASP A 134 18.18 -1.94 0.75
N ARG A 135 18.32 -3.21 1.16
CA ARG A 135 19.41 -3.70 2.01
C ARG A 135 20.42 -4.58 1.29
N ILE A 136 20.17 -4.88 0.01
CA ILE A 136 21.07 -5.70 -0.82
C ILE A 136 22.07 -4.78 -1.53
N ASP A 137 23.33 -5.19 -1.58
CA ASP A 137 24.34 -4.45 -2.33
C ASP A 137 23.93 -4.36 -3.83
N PRO A 138 24.01 -3.18 -4.47
CA PRO A 138 23.61 -3.02 -5.87
C PRO A 138 24.29 -3.98 -6.85
N GLU A 139 25.54 -4.37 -6.59
CA GLU A 139 26.26 -5.34 -7.43
C GLU A 139 25.68 -6.74 -7.28
N ILE A 140 25.25 -7.12 -6.07
CA ILE A 140 24.56 -8.39 -5.84
C ILE A 140 23.19 -8.35 -6.50
N LEU A 141 22.42 -7.28 -6.27
CA LEU A 141 21.07 -7.10 -6.81
C LEU A 141 21.04 -7.19 -8.34
N ALA A 142 22.01 -6.57 -9.02
CA ALA A 142 22.14 -6.61 -10.48
C ALA A 142 22.43 -8.03 -11.03
N ASN A 143 22.93 -8.94 -10.19
CA ASN A 143 23.28 -10.31 -10.55
C ASN A 143 22.32 -11.36 -9.96
N ILE A 144 21.24 -10.94 -9.29
CA ILE A 144 20.20 -11.86 -8.83
C ILE A 144 19.51 -12.51 -10.04
N SER A 145 19.30 -13.83 -9.96
CA SER A 145 18.61 -14.58 -11.00
C SER A 145 17.17 -14.08 -11.15
N SER A 146 16.66 -14.01 -12.39
CA SER A 146 15.24 -13.70 -12.63
C SER A 146 14.28 -14.70 -12.00
N ASP A 147 14.76 -15.92 -11.72
CA ASP A 147 13.99 -16.99 -11.10
C ASP A 147 14.09 -16.99 -9.56
N THR A 148 14.82 -16.03 -8.98
CA THR A 148 14.91 -15.90 -7.52
C THR A 148 13.54 -15.58 -6.94
N GLU A 149 13.11 -16.43 -6.01
CA GLU A 149 11.87 -16.26 -5.27
C GLU A 149 11.83 -14.88 -4.62
N ASN A 150 10.76 -14.13 -4.88
CA ASN A 150 10.55 -12.80 -4.36
C ASN A 150 9.12 -12.63 -3.84
N ARG A 151 8.93 -11.60 -3.02
CA ARG A 151 7.61 -11.22 -2.48
C ARG A 151 7.56 -9.72 -2.23
N GLN A 152 6.35 -9.19 -2.06
CA GLN A 152 6.11 -7.76 -1.91
C GLN A 152 5.83 -7.42 -0.44
N LEU A 153 6.57 -6.44 0.07
CA LEU A 153 6.43 -5.90 1.42
C LEU A 153 5.91 -4.46 1.34
N ILE A 154 4.76 -4.20 1.94
CA ILE A 154 4.24 -2.86 2.16
C ILE A 154 4.76 -2.38 3.52
N ARG A 155 5.71 -1.44 3.49
CA ARG A 155 6.29 -0.82 4.67
C ARG A 155 5.67 0.55 4.84
N ILE A 156 4.86 0.73 5.88
CA ILE A 156 4.19 2.00 6.17
C ILE A 156 4.47 2.42 7.60
N LYS A 157 4.59 3.73 7.81
CA LYS A 157 4.84 4.33 9.11
C LYS A 157 3.71 5.26 9.48
N ARG A 158 3.31 5.23 10.75
CA ARG A 158 2.37 6.20 11.31
C ARG A 158 3.02 7.59 11.35
N MET A 159 2.33 8.58 10.78
CA MET A 159 2.84 9.95 10.67
C MET A 159 2.14 10.91 11.62
N ARG A 160 0.81 10.96 11.55
CA ARG A 160 -0.02 11.90 12.31
C ARG A 160 -1.28 11.21 12.79
N ALA A 161 -1.56 11.29 14.10
CA ALA A 161 -2.86 10.92 14.63
C ALA A 161 -3.91 11.93 14.13
N LEU A 162 -5.01 11.40 13.59
CA LEU A 162 -6.16 12.17 13.14
C LEU A 162 -7.20 12.28 14.25
N GLU A 163 -7.46 11.16 14.93
CA GLU A 163 -8.48 11.07 15.97
C GLU A 163 -8.07 9.97 16.97
N PHE A 164 -8.35 10.17 18.25
CA PHE A 164 -8.15 9.13 19.26
C PHE A 164 -9.12 9.31 20.42
N ASN A 165 -9.57 8.18 20.98
CA ASN A 165 -10.35 8.13 22.21
C ASN A 165 -9.72 7.11 23.16
N SER A 166 -9.57 7.51 24.43
CA SER A 166 -8.96 6.71 25.50
C SER A 166 -9.95 6.38 26.63
N ALA A 167 -11.26 6.43 26.37
CA ALA A 167 -12.28 6.15 27.36
C ALA A 167 -12.11 4.73 27.97
N GLY A 168 -11.74 4.66 29.25
CA GLY A 168 -11.97 3.47 30.09
C GLY A 168 -10.76 2.85 30.81
N SER A 169 -9.53 3.20 30.50
CA SER A 169 -8.37 2.81 31.34
C SER A 169 -7.18 3.71 31.05
N SER A 170 -6.52 4.18 32.11
CA SER A 170 -5.18 4.80 32.20
C SER A 170 -4.24 4.77 30.95
N ALA A 171 -4.62 5.37 29.82
CA ALA A 171 -3.88 5.23 28.55
C ALA A 171 -3.26 6.53 28.04
N ASN A 172 -2.80 7.39 28.94
CA ASN A 172 -1.87 8.49 28.63
C ASN A 172 -0.50 8.00 28.06
N SER A 173 -0.30 6.71 27.76
CA SER A 173 0.99 6.16 27.32
C SER A 173 1.00 5.18 26.12
N GLY A 174 -0.14 4.75 25.56
CA GLY A 174 -0.14 3.57 24.68
C GLY A 174 0.06 3.81 23.17
N TRP A 175 -0.44 4.92 22.63
CA TRP A 175 -0.48 5.14 21.18
C TRP A 175 0.74 5.90 20.67
N ASN A 176 1.93 5.32 20.84
CA ASN A 176 3.17 5.93 20.35
C ASN A 176 3.08 6.17 18.82
N ALA A 177 3.41 7.39 18.39
CA ALA A 177 3.37 7.81 16.99
C ALA A 177 4.42 7.09 16.11
N ASN A 178 5.48 6.53 16.70
CA ASN A 178 6.57 5.88 15.98
C ASN A 178 6.31 4.37 15.84
N ARG A 179 5.39 4.00 14.94
CA ARG A 179 5.14 2.60 14.57
C ARG A 179 5.28 2.40 13.07
N GLU A 180 6.09 1.42 12.71
CA GLU A 180 6.22 0.89 11.36
C GLU A 180 5.45 -0.43 11.27
N TYR A 181 4.68 -0.57 10.22
CA TYR A 181 3.96 -1.78 9.82
C TYR A 181 4.70 -2.34 8.62
N ARG A 182 5.11 -3.60 8.72
CA ARG A 182 5.80 -4.32 7.65
C ARG A 182 4.88 -5.46 7.24
N LEU A 183 4.13 -5.24 6.17
CA LEU A 183 3.01 -6.07 5.75
C LEU A 183 3.38 -6.82 4.47
N LEU A 184 3.52 -8.14 4.55
CA LEU A 184 3.62 -9.01 3.39
C LEU A 184 2.28 -9.05 2.67
N PHE A 185 2.34 -8.86 1.35
CA PHE A 185 1.20 -8.97 0.47
C PHE A 185 1.07 -10.37 -0.12
N ASP A 186 -0.08 -10.99 0.11
CA ASP A 186 -0.46 -12.29 -0.45
C ASP A 186 -1.87 -12.19 -1.07
N GLY A 187 -1.99 -11.31 -2.07
CA GLY A 187 -3.23 -11.05 -2.83
C GLY A 187 -4.34 -10.41 -2.00
N ASN A 188 -5.08 -11.21 -1.24
CA ASN A 188 -6.20 -10.75 -0.41
C ASN A 188 -5.86 -10.62 1.07
N VAL A 189 -4.62 -10.92 1.46
CA VAL A 189 -4.16 -10.81 2.85
C VAL A 189 -2.93 -9.91 2.94
N LEU A 190 -2.95 -9.01 3.91
CA LEU A 190 -1.77 -8.28 4.40
C LEU A 190 -1.43 -8.83 5.78
N SER A 191 -0.23 -9.38 5.96
CA SER A 191 0.19 -9.92 7.25
C SER A 191 1.64 -9.57 7.59
N GLY A 192 1.96 -9.44 8.86
CA GLY A 192 3.34 -9.22 9.27
C GLY A 192 3.47 -8.63 10.65
N VAL A 193 4.45 -7.74 10.81
CA VAL A 193 4.86 -7.23 12.12
C VAL A 193 4.64 -5.72 12.23
N VAL A 194 4.30 -5.30 13.44
CA VAL A 194 4.26 -3.89 13.84
C VAL A 194 5.32 -3.66 14.89
N GLY A 195 6.13 -2.61 14.74
CA GLY A 195 7.23 -2.34 15.65
C GLY A 195 7.76 -0.91 15.59
N ILE A 196 8.80 -0.64 16.36
CA ILE A 196 9.60 0.59 16.26
C ILE A 196 10.64 0.38 15.16
N PRO A 197 10.87 1.34 14.25
CA PRO A 197 11.91 1.24 13.22
C PRO A 197 13.28 0.88 13.83
N ASN A 198 14.05 0.01 13.15
CA ASN A 198 15.37 -0.52 13.57
C ASN A 198 15.41 -1.40 14.83
N GLU A 199 14.27 -1.60 15.50
CA GLU A 199 14.12 -2.43 16.70
C GLU A 199 13.39 -3.75 16.36
N ILE A 200 13.96 -4.53 15.43
CA ILE A 200 13.49 -5.88 15.12
C ILE A 200 14.01 -6.83 16.21
N TYR A 201 13.36 -6.83 17.37
CA TYR A 201 13.74 -7.81 18.40
C TYR A 201 13.08 -9.19 18.19
N GLY A 202 13.79 -10.23 18.65
CA GLY A 202 13.34 -11.63 18.71
C GLY A 202 12.17 -11.89 19.66
N THR A 203 11.76 -13.17 19.74
CA THR A 203 10.53 -13.66 20.39
C THR A 203 10.42 -13.41 21.90
N ASN A 204 11.48 -12.91 22.55
CA ASN A 204 11.57 -12.81 24.02
C ASN A 204 11.64 -11.37 24.54
N ASP A 205 11.64 -10.36 23.69
CA ASP A 205 11.72 -8.98 24.15
C ASP A 205 10.34 -8.43 24.54
N THR A 206 10.27 -7.90 25.76
CA THR A 206 9.08 -7.27 26.34
C THR A 206 8.80 -5.95 25.62
N LYS A 207 7.96 -5.98 24.59
CA LYS A 207 7.65 -4.79 23.78
C LYS A 207 6.25 -4.27 24.03
N THR A 208 6.13 -3.12 24.66
CA THR A 208 4.87 -2.36 24.65
C THR A 208 4.57 -1.85 23.24
N GLY A 209 3.56 -2.46 22.59
CA GLY A 209 3.04 -2.03 21.29
C GLY A 209 3.85 -2.46 20.07
N SER A 210 4.62 -3.54 20.15
CA SER A 210 4.95 -4.35 18.96
C SER A 210 4.04 -5.57 18.92
N GLY A 211 3.88 -6.17 17.74
CA GLY A 211 2.98 -7.31 17.59
C GLY A 211 2.85 -7.83 16.17
N SER A 212 1.93 -8.78 16.00
CA SER A 212 1.55 -9.33 14.70
C SER A 212 0.27 -8.65 14.20
N ILE A 213 0.17 -8.46 12.90
CA ILE A 213 -1.01 -7.88 12.26
C ILE A 213 -1.40 -8.73 11.06
N THR A 214 -2.71 -8.98 10.92
CA THR A 214 -3.29 -9.71 9.79
C THR A 214 -4.56 -9.02 9.37
N LEU A 215 -4.63 -8.60 8.11
CA LEU A 215 -5.74 -7.88 7.51
C LEU A 215 -6.17 -8.55 6.21
N VAL A 216 -7.48 -8.58 5.97
CA VAL A 216 -8.09 -9.16 4.77
C VAL A 216 -8.76 -8.05 3.96
N LYS A 217 -8.54 -8.06 2.65
CA LYS A 217 -9.15 -7.12 1.70
C LYS A 217 -10.68 -7.18 1.80
N GLN A 218 -11.33 -6.02 1.72
CA GLN A 218 -12.79 -5.87 1.76
C GLN A 218 -13.38 -5.57 0.40
#